data_AF-A0A540MY40-F1
#
_entry.id   AF-A0A540MY40-F1
#
_cell.length_a   1.000
_cell.length_b   1.000
_cell.length_c   1.000
_cell.angle_alpha   90.00
_cell.angle_beta   90.00
_cell.angle_gamma   90.00
#
_symmetry.space_group_name_H-M   'P 1'
#
loop_
_entity.id
_entity.type
_entity.pdbx_description
1 polymer ?
#
loop_
_entity_poly.entity_id
_entity_poly.type
_entity_poly.pdbx_seq_one_letter_code
_entity_poly.pdbx_strand_id
1 'polypeptide(L)'
;MMCPLGVVECVRFATEVAGVQDLGMLGRGSGEEIGTYVEKLMTTNGSNHDADLRSGYILNSTIAGLEKADAFLLVGTQPRVEAAIVNARIRKTVQANHAKVGYVGPPADFNYDHEHLGTGPQTLLEIAERRHPFSSVLANAKNPAIIVGAGVFERKDKDAIFSAVEAIGKYANVVRPDWNGFNVLLLKAAQAAALDLGLVPESENSIESAKFVYLMGADDTNLEKVPSDAFVVYQGHHGDRGVYRANVILPAAAFSEKEGTYVNTEGCSQQTVPAVPTVGDARDDWKIIRALSEVAGVRLPYDTLGAIRSRIRTVAPNILQVDEREPATFPLSIKPESTQKVDTTPFGTAVENFYMTDSITRASKIMAQCSSLLLKK
;
A
#
# COMPACT_ATOMS: atom_id res chain seq x y z
N MET A 1 -29.91 6.18 -14.53
CA MET A 1 -31.38 6.28 -14.37
C MET A 1 -31.61 7.36 -13.31
N MET A 2 -32.11 8.53 -13.68
CA MET A 2 -32.33 9.64 -12.74
C MET A 2 -33.42 9.23 -11.74
N CYS A 3 -33.06 9.19 -10.45
CA CYS A 3 -34.03 8.96 -9.38
C CYS A 3 -34.98 10.18 -9.31
N PRO A 4 -36.30 10.00 -9.36
CA PRO A 4 -37.27 11.12 -9.37
C PRO A 4 -37.50 11.76 -7.99
N LEU A 5 -36.70 11.40 -6.99
CA LEU A 5 -36.79 11.86 -5.60
C LEU A 5 -35.74 12.96 -5.35
N GLY A 6 -36.09 13.98 -4.56
CA GLY A 6 -35.13 15.04 -4.21
C GLY A 6 -33.90 14.49 -3.46
N VAL A 7 -32.78 15.20 -3.50
CA VAL A 7 -31.50 14.79 -2.87
C VAL A 7 -31.69 14.42 -1.39
N VAL A 8 -32.51 15.18 -0.66
CA VAL A 8 -32.89 14.93 0.74
C VAL A 8 -33.67 13.61 0.91
N GLU A 9 -34.57 13.29 -0.01
CA GLU A 9 -35.40 12.08 0.07
C GLU A 9 -34.59 10.82 -0.27
N CYS A 10 -33.62 10.93 -1.18
CA CYS A 10 -32.69 9.83 -1.50
C CYS A 10 -31.80 9.46 -0.30
N VAL A 11 -31.24 10.47 0.39
CA VAL A 11 -30.42 10.25 1.61
C VAL A 11 -31.26 9.62 2.71
N ARG A 12 -32.50 10.09 2.88
CA ARG A 12 -33.41 9.58 3.91
C ARG A 12 -33.89 8.15 3.61
N PHE A 13 -34.17 7.82 2.35
CA PHE A 13 -34.50 6.47 1.92
C PHE A 13 -33.32 5.51 2.12
N ALA A 14 -32.10 5.92 1.76
CA ALA A 14 -30.91 5.11 1.99
C ALA A 14 -30.66 4.83 3.49
N THR A 15 -30.92 5.82 4.34
CA THR A 15 -30.76 5.71 5.80
C THR A 15 -31.85 4.86 6.45
N GLU A 16 -33.12 5.14 6.16
CA GLU A 16 -34.27 4.54 6.85
C GLU A 16 -34.69 3.19 6.26
N VAL A 17 -34.47 2.96 4.96
CA VAL A 17 -34.93 1.74 4.25
C VAL A 17 -33.77 0.80 3.91
N ALA A 18 -32.64 1.34 3.42
CA ALA A 18 -31.50 0.52 3.02
C ALA A 18 -30.45 0.30 4.13
N GLY A 19 -30.59 0.99 5.28
CA GLY A 19 -29.67 0.88 6.41
C GLY A 19 -28.25 1.41 6.13
N VAL A 20 -28.06 2.17 5.05
CA VAL A 20 -26.79 2.77 4.67
C VAL A 20 -26.67 4.12 5.36
N GLN A 21 -26.00 4.14 6.52
CA GLN A 21 -25.77 5.35 7.32
C GLN A 21 -24.66 6.25 6.76
N ASP A 22 -23.92 5.76 5.78
CA ASP A 22 -22.72 6.43 5.29
C ASP A 22 -23.05 7.57 4.30
N LEU A 23 -24.29 7.74 3.81
CA LEU A 23 -24.67 8.77 2.82
C LEU A 23 -25.20 10.07 3.47
N GLY A 24 -24.77 11.22 2.95
CA GLY A 24 -25.17 12.56 3.39
C GLY A 24 -25.42 13.51 2.22
N MET A 25 -26.21 14.57 2.47
CA MET A 25 -26.43 15.64 1.50
C MET A 25 -25.43 16.78 1.75
N LEU A 26 -24.77 17.22 0.69
CA LEU A 26 -23.83 18.34 0.70
C LEU A 26 -24.28 19.42 -0.27
N GLY A 27 -24.07 20.69 0.08
CA GLY A 27 -24.54 21.85 -0.70
C GLY A 27 -25.93 22.36 -0.28
N ARG A 28 -26.37 23.46 -0.90
CA ARG A 28 -27.74 24.01 -0.76
C ARG A 28 -28.22 24.53 -2.11
N GLY A 29 -29.49 24.27 -2.45
CA GLY A 29 -30.08 24.74 -3.71
C GLY A 29 -29.56 23.95 -4.91
N SER A 30 -29.15 24.63 -5.98
CA SER A 30 -28.76 23.97 -7.24
C SER A 30 -27.40 23.26 -7.22
N GLY A 31 -26.68 23.26 -6.09
CA GLY A 31 -25.42 22.56 -5.88
C GLY A 31 -25.52 21.42 -4.86
N GLU A 32 -26.71 20.84 -4.71
CA GLU A 32 -26.96 19.71 -3.81
C GLU A 32 -26.44 18.39 -4.43
N GLU A 33 -25.53 17.73 -3.73
CA GLU A 33 -24.93 16.45 -4.13
C GLU A 33 -25.04 15.44 -2.97
N ILE A 34 -25.17 14.16 -3.33
CA ILE A 34 -25.13 13.04 -2.37
C ILE A 34 -23.71 12.50 -2.36
N GLY A 35 -23.05 12.53 -1.21
CA GLY A 35 -21.75 11.90 -0.99
C GLY A 35 -21.76 11.08 0.29
N THR A 36 -20.69 10.36 0.59
CA THR A 36 -20.60 9.69 1.89
C THR A 36 -20.04 10.63 2.97
N TYR A 37 -20.52 10.53 4.21
CA TYR A 37 -19.95 11.25 5.35
C TYR A 37 -18.49 10.86 5.59
N VAL A 38 -18.09 9.65 5.20
CA VAL A 38 -16.73 9.12 5.39
C VAL A 38 -15.75 9.70 4.38
N GLU A 39 -16.14 9.88 3.10
CA GLU A 39 -15.26 10.37 2.02
C GLU A 39 -14.55 11.70 2.36
N LYS A 40 -15.23 12.64 3.03
CA LYS A 40 -14.66 13.98 3.28
C LYS A 40 -13.98 14.15 4.64
N LEU A 41 -14.14 13.20 5.57
CA LEU A 41 -13.72 13.35 6.97
C LEU A 41 -12.29 12.83 7.24
N MET A 42 -11.71 12.04 6.34
CA MET A 42 -10.34 11.55 6.46
C MET A 42 -9.64 11.47 5.10
N THR A 43 -8.86 12.49 4.75
CA THR A 43 -7.89 12.36 3.67
C THR A 43 -6.62 11.71 4.23
N THR A 44 -6.34 10.49 3.81
CA THR A 44 -5.16 9.72 4.27
C THR A 44 -3.92 10.12 3.50
N ASN A 45 -2.77 10.22 4.18
CA ASN A 45 -1.51 10.48 3.49
C ASN A 45 -1.02 9.22 2.78
N GLY A 46 -0.71 9.35 1.49
CA GLY A 46 -0.21 8.25 0.69
C GLY A 46 -0.15 8.61 -0.79
N SER A 47 0.38 7.70 -1.58
CA SER A 47 0.22 7.74 -3.02
C SER A 47 -1.26 7.49 -3.38
N ASN A 48 -1.84 8.33 -4.24
CA ASN A 48 -3.17 8.12 -4.82
C ASN A 48 -3.14 6.98 -5.86
N HIS A 49 -2.84 5.75 -5.42
CA HIS A 49 -2.85 4.56 -6.26
C HIS A 49 -4.24 3.93 -6.23
N ASP A 50 -4.67 3.43 -7.38
CA ASP A 50 -5.95 2.75 -7.55
C ASP A 50 -6.03 1.51 -6.62
N ALA A 51 -6.99 1.56 -5.70
CA ALA A 51 -7.25 0.50 -4.73
C ALA A 51 -8.52 -0.32 -5.05
N ASP A 52 -9.20 -0.03 -6.17
CA ASP A 52 -10.46 -0.69 -6.53
C ASP A 52 -10.24 -2.19 -6.81
N LEU A 53 -9.13 -2.52 -7.47
CA LEU A 53 -8.76 -3.88 -7.82
C LEU A 53 -7.57 -4.36 -6.99
N ARG A 54 -7.80 -5.32 -6.08
CA ARG A 54 -6.74 -5.96 -5.26
C ARG A 54 -5.56 -6.47 -6.08
N SER A 55 -5.82 -6.96 -7.30
CA SER A 55 -4.77 -7.45 -8.20
C SER A 55 -3.74 -6.37 -8.58
N GLY A 56 -4.09 -5.09 -8.46
CA GLY A 56 -3.25 -3.94 -8.75
C GLY A 56 -2.28 -3.54 -7.63
N TYR A 57 -2.33 -4.18 -6.46
CA TYR A 57 -1.43 -3.86 -5.34
C TYR A 57 -0.98 -5.05 -4.49
N ILE A 58 -1.34 -6.29 -4.85
CA ILE A 58 -0.86 -7.50 -4.18
C ILE A 58 0.11 -8.31 -5.06
N LEU A 59 0.80 -9.25 -4.43
CA LEU A 59 1.66 -10.25 -5.04
C LEU A 59 0.80 -11.47 -5.44
N ASN A 60 0.18 -11.38 -6.62
CA ASN A 60 -0.83 -12.36 -7.09
C ASN A 60 -0.29 -13.79 -7.27
N SER A 61 1.01 -13.95 -7.54
CA SER A 61 1.65 -15.25 -7.72
C SER A 61 1.93 -15.99 -6.42
N THR A 62 1.72 -15.38 -5.24
CA THR A 62 2.14 -15.84 -3.90
C THR A 62 3.65 -15.90 -3.72
N ILE A 63 4.11 -15.72 -2.49
CA ILE A 63 5.54 -15.80 -2.13
C ILE A 63 6.10 -17.20 -2.46
N ALA A 64 5.30 -18.24 -2.22
CA ALA A 64 5.67 -19.62 -2.56
C ALA A 64 5.59 -19.90 -4.08
N GLY A 65 4.62 -19.31 -4.77
CA GLY A 65 4.43 -19.53 -6.22
C GLY A 65 5.50 -18.87 -7.08
N LEU A 66 6.26 -17.91 -6.56
CA LEU A 66 7.51 -17.42 -7.19
C LEU A 66 8.52 -18.55 -7.44
N GLU A 67 8.43 -19.69 -6.72
CA GLU A 67 9.26 -20.87 -6.99
C GLU A 67 8.95 -21.57 -8.33
N LYS A 68 7.79 -21.29 -8.93
CA LYS A 68 7.37 -21.85 -10.23
C LYS A 68 7.75 -20.96 -11.42
N ALA A 69 8.19 -19.73 -11.17
CA ALA A 69 8.54 -18.78 -12.23
C ALA A 69 9.87 -19.14 -12.90
N ASP A 70 9.96 -18.92 -14.21
CA ASP A 70 11.16 -19.18 -15.03
C ASP A 70 11.79 -17.91 -15.61
N ALA A 71 11.07 -16.78 -15.58
CA ALA A 71 11.60 -15.46 -15.84
C ALA A 71 11.01 -14.43 -14.87
N PHE A 72 11.82 -13.49 -14.40
CA PHE A 72 11.43 -12.38 -13.56
C PHE A 72 11.75 -11.06 -14.26
N LEU A 73 10.82 -10.11 -14.23
CA LEU A 73 11.08 -8.69 -14.51
C LEU A 73 10.82 -7.89 -13.23
N LEU A 74 11.88 -7.32 -12.67
CA LEU A 74 11.81 -6.44 -11.50
C LEU A 74 11.75 -4.98 -11.99
N VAL A 75 10.70 -4.25 -11.63
CA VAL A 75 10.45 -2.87 -12.09
C VAL A 75 10.37 -1.93 -10.90
N GLY A 76 11.34 -1.01 -10.79
CA GLY A 76 11.38 0.01 -9.73
C GLY A 76 11.35 -0.58 -8.31
N THR A 77 11.86 -1.80 -8.15
CA THR A 77 11.89 -2.52 -6.86
C THR A 77 13.25 -3.12 -6.61
N GLN A 78 13.71 -3.04 -5.36
CA GLN A 78 14.86 -3.74 -4.86
C GLN A 78 14.44 -4.76 -3.78
N PRO A 79 13.93 -5.96 -4.15
CA PRO A 79 13.39 -6.93 -3.20
C PRO A 79 14.36 -7.32 -2.08
N ARG A 80 15.67 -7.29 -2.32
CA ARG A 80 16.69 -7.60 -1.29
C ARG A 80 16.58 -6.67 -0.07
N VAL A 81 16.23 -5.40 -0.31
CA VAL A 81 16.08 -4.38 0.72
C VAL A 81 14.62 -4.29 1.15
N GLU A 82 13.70 -4.25 0.20
CA GLU A 82 12.29 -3.95 0.47
C GLU A 82 11.54 -5.13 1.11
N ALA A 83 11.83 -6.36 0.68
CA ALA A 83 11.17 -7.57 1.19
C ALA A 83 12.12 -8.78 1.11
N ALA A 84 13.05 -8.86 2.05
CA ALA A 84 14.14 -9.84 2.03
C ALA A 84 13.69 -11.30 1.86
N ILE A 85 12.51 -11.68 2.38
CA ILE A 85 11.93 -13.04 2.21
C ILE A 85 11.46 -13.28 0.77
N VAL A 86 10.87 -12.28 0.11
CA VAL A 86 10.51 -12.36 -1.31
C VAL A 86 11.78 -12.54 -2.14
N ASN A 87 12.81 -11.74 -1.88
CA ASN A 87 14.11 -11.89 -2.53
C ASN A 87 14.76 -13.26 -2.28
N ALA A 88 14.63 -13.82 -1.07
CA ALA A 88 15.14 -15.15 -0.76
C ALA A 88 14.44 -16.24 -1.59
N ARG A 89 13.13 -16.10 -1.85
CA ARG A 89 12.40 -17.01 -2.76
C ARG A 89 12.85 -16.85 -4.20
N ILE A 90 13.00 -15.62 -4.69
CA ILE A 90 13.54 -15.35 -6.03
C ILE A 90 14.93 -15.99 -6.16
N ARG A 91 15.82 -15.77 -5.20
CA ARG A 91 17.16 -16.40 -5.17
C ARG A 91 17.07 -17.92 -5.25
N LYS A 92 16.20 -18.53 -4.44
CA LYS A 92 15.99 -19.99 -4.45
C LYS A 92 15.56 -20.46 -5.84
N THR A 93 14.63 -19.77 -6.49
CA THR A 93 14.17 -20.08 -7.85
C THR A 93 15.29 -19.95 -8.88
N VAL A 94 16.09 -18.87 -8.81
CA VAL A 94 17.22 -18.65 -9.72
C VAL A 94 18.26 -19.75 -9.56
N GLN A 95 18.56 -20.17 -8.33
CA GLN A 95 19.53 -21.23 -8.07
C GLN A 95 19.02 -22.63 -8.47
N ALA A 96 17.75 -22.94 -8.20
CA ALA A 96 17.19 -24.26 -8.45
C ALA A 96 16.74 -24.48 -9.91
N ASN A 97 16.12 -23.46 -10.51
CA ASN A 97 15.47 -23.57 -11.82
C ASN A 97 16.18 -22.76 -12.91
N HIS A 98 17.30 -22.10 -12.60
CA HIS A 98 18.03 -21.22 -13.54
C HIS A 98 17.15 -20.11 -14.15
N ALA A 99 16.16 -19.65 -13.38
CA ALA A 99 15.26 -18.59 -13.81
C ALA A 99 16.03 -17.32 -14.17
N LYS A 100 15.63 -16.65 -15.26
CA LYS A 100 16.27 -15.41 -15.72
C LYS A 100 15.67 -14.21 -15.00
N VAL A 101 16.50 -13.27 -14.55
CA VAL A 101 16.05 -12.06 -13.87
C VAL A 101 16.49 -10.83 -14.66
N GLY A 102 15.52 -10.05 -15.13
CA GLY A 102 15.73 -8.72 -15.70
C GLY A 102 15.36 -7.66 -14.68
N TYR A 103 16.13 -6.59 -14.61
CA TYR A 103 15.93 -5.51 -13.65
C TYR A 103 15.92 -4.14 -14.33
N VAL A 104 14.81 -3.41 -14.15
CA VAL A 104 14.66 -2.00 -14.55
C VAL A 104 14.52 -1.16 -13.29
N GLY A 105 15.58 -0.44 -12.91
CA GLY A 105 15.64 0.33 -11.67
C GLY A 105 17.03 0.90 -11.38
N PRO A 106 17.19 1.63 -10.26
CA PRO A 106 18.50 2.18 -9.88
C PRO A 106 19.54 1.06 -9.71
N PRO A 107 20.82 1.28 -10.06
CA PRO A 107 21.86 0.28 -9.88
C PRO A 107 21.86 -0.29 -8.45
N ALA A 108 21.79 -1.62 -8.33
CA ALA A 108 21.56 -2.31 -7.07
C ALA A 108 22.34 -3.62 -7.01
N ASP A 109 22.77 -4.00 -5.80
CA ASP A 109 23.45 -5.27 -5.56
C ASP A 109 22.44 -6.39 -5.24
N PHE A 110 22.37 -7.39 -6.12
CA PHE A 110 21.55 -8.59 -5.94
C PHE A 110 22.42 -9.80 -5.58
N ASN A 111 21.86 -10.72 -4.81
CA ASN A 111 22.57 -11.90 -4.33
C ASN A 111 22.38 -13.14 -5.24
N TYR A 112 22.11 -12.89 -6.52
CA TYR A 112 21.93 -13.84 -7.61
C TYR A 112 22.20 -13.13 -8.95
N ASP A 113 22.44 -13.92 -10.00
CA ASP A 113 22.66 -13.39 -11.34
C ASP A 113 21.40 -12.69 -11.86
N HIS A 114 21.59 -11.48 -12.37
CA HIS A 114 20.54 -10.66 -12.96
C HIS A 114 21.11 -9.83 -14.11
N GLU A 115 20.25 -9.46 -15.05
CA GLU A 115 20.56 -8.54 -16.14
C GLU A 115 19.96 -7.17 -15.80
N HIS A 116 20.82 -6.17 -15.56
CA HIS A 116 20.37 -4.79 -15.41
C HIS A 116 20.04 -4.22 -16.79
N LEU A 117 18.75 -4.06 -17.07
CA LEU A 117 18.25 -3.67 -18.39
C LEU A 117 18.26 -2.15 -18.57
N GLY A 118 18.08 -1.40 -17.47
CA GLY A 118 18.06 0.06 -17.50
C GLY A 118 17.63 0.68 -16.17
N THR A 119 17.70 2.01 -16.06
CA THR A 119 17.44 2.74 -14.82
C THR A 119 16.09 3.43 -14.77
N GLY A 120 15.46 3.66 -15.92
CA GLY A 120 14.27 4.49 -16.02
C GLY A 120 13.12 3.87 -16.79
N PRO A 121 11.96 4.54 -16.82
CA PRO A 121 10.78 4.07 -17.52
C PRO A 121 10.93 3.94 -19.04
N GLN A 122 11.93 4.57 -19.66
CA GLN A 122 12.17 4.44 -21.11
C GLN A 122 12.44 2.98 -21.48
N THR A 123 13.34 2.30 -20.76
CA THR A 123 13.63 0.87 -20.97
C THR A 123 12.37 0.02 -20.81
N LEU A 124 11.50 0.36 -19.86
CA LEU A 124 10.22 -0.32 -19.68
C LEU A 124 9.32 -0.16 -20.92
N LEU A 125 9.28 1.03 -21.53
CA LEU A 125 8.58 1.24 -22.81
C LEU A 125 9.21 0.43 -23.95
N GLU A 126 10.54 0.33 -24.02
CA GLU A 126 11.20 -0.49 -25.04
C GLU A 126 10.86 -1.98 -24.90
N ILE A 127 10.69 -2.46 -23.67
CA ILE A 127 10.23 -3.82 -23.38
C ILE A 127 8.75 -3.97 -23.74
N ALA A 128 7.90 -2.99 -23.43
CA ALA A 128 6.49 -2.98 -23.78
C ALA A 128 6.26 -3.01 -25.30
N GLU A 129 7.08 -2.26 -26.06
CA GLU A 129 7.06 -2.19 -27.52
C GLU A 129 7.83 -3.35 -28.20
N ARG A 130 8.37 -4.29 -27.42
CA ARG A 130 9.17 -5.45 -27.89
C ARG A 130 10.44 -5.09 -28.67
N ARG A 131 10.99 -3.89 -28.43
CA ARG A 131 12.28 -3.46 -29.01
C ARG A 131 13.47 -3.94 -28.20
N HIS A 132 13.27 -4.22 -26.91
CA HIS A 132 14.34 -4.66 -26.02
C HIS A 132 14.58 -6.18 -26.12
N PRO A 133 15.84 -6.69 -26.10
CA PRO A 133 16.14 -8.13 -26.19
C PRO A 133 15.42 -8.99 -25.13
N PHE A 134 15.29 -8.48 -23.91
CA PHE A 134 14.61 -9.17 -22.79
C PHE A 134 13.11 -9.43 -23.04
N SER A 135 12.48 -8.73 -24.00
CA SER A 135 11.08 -9.02 -24.39
C SER A 135 10.91 -10.44 -24.93
N SER A 136 11.92 -10.96 -25.63
CA SER A 136 11.93 -12.35 -26.14
C SER A 136 12.06 -13.38 -25.01
N VAL A 137 12.79 -13.05 -23.94
CA VAL A 137 12.91 -13.89 -22.74
C VAL A 137 11.57 -14.02 -22.05
N LEU A 138 10.85 -12.89 -21.87
CA LEU A 138 9.52 -12.88 -21.25
C LEU A 138 8.48 -13.60 -22.11
N ALA A 139 8.50 -13.42 -23.43
CA ALA A 139 7.53 -14.04 -24.33
C ALA A 139 7.69 -15.57 -24.43
N ASN A 140 8.91 -16.08 -24.28
CA ASN A 140 9.22 -17.52 -24.34
C ASN A 140 9.13 -18.22 -22.99
N ALA A 141 9.02 -17.47 -21.89
CA ALA A 141 8.87 -18.00 -20.55
C ALA A 141 7.52 -18.70 -20.38
N LYS A 142 7.49 -19.84 -19.68
CA LYS A 142 6.26 -20.57 -19.36
C LYS A 142 5.51 -19.88 -18.22
N ASN A 143 6.23 -19.45 -17.19
CA ASN A 143 5.69 -18.81 -15.99
C ASN A 143 6.43 -17.49 -15.72
N PRO A 144 6.30 -16.47 -16.59
CA PRO A 144 6.92 -15.18 -16.34
C PRO A 144 6.27 -14.48 -15.15
N ALA A 145 7.08 -13.86 -14.30
CA ALA A 145 6.64 -13.03 -13.18
C ALA A 145 7.16 -11.60 -13.35
N ILE A 146 6.27 -10.62 -13.30
CA ILE A 146 6.63 -9.21 -13.21
C ILE A 146 6.36 -8.76 -11.78
N ILE A 147 7.34 -8.10 -11.16
CA ILE A 147 7.23 -7.55 -9.80
C ILE A 147 7.49 -6.05 -9.87
N VAL A 148 6.47 -5.27 -9.58
CA VAL A 148 6.54 -3.80 -9.54
C VAL A 148 6.63 -3.34 -8.09
N GLY A 149 7.58 -2.46 -7.77
CA GLY A 149 7.72 -1.92 -6.42
C GLY A 149 6.67 -0.85 -6.11
N ALA A 150 6.14 -0.84 -4.89
CA ALA A 150 5.22 0.20 -4.44
C ALA A 150 5.87 1.61 -4.36
N GLY A 151 7.20 1.71 -4.43
CA GLY A 151 7.89 3.00 -4.61
C GLY A 151 7.48 3.73 -5.91
N VAL A 152 6.97 2.99 -6.91
CA VAL A 152 6.40 3.58 -8.13
C VAL A 152 5.15 4.41 -7.83
N PHE A 153 4.41 4.10 -6.77
CA PHE A 153 3.17 4.81 -6.45
C PHE A 153 3.39 6.29 -6.11
N GLU A 154 4.59 6.65 -5.63
CA GLU A 154 4.95 8.03 -5.29
C GLU A 154 5.26 8.88 -6.54
N ARG A 155 5.40 8.24 -7.70
CA ARG A 155 5.66 8.94 -8.95
C ARG A 155 4.37 9.50 -9.55
N LYS A 156 4.49 10.66 -10.17
CA LYS A 156 3.37 11.29 -10.88
C LYS A 156 2.87 10.42 -12.03
N ASP A 157 3.79 9.77 -12.76
CA ASP A 157 3.54 8.95 -13.94
C ASP A 157 3.19 7.47 -13.66
N LYS A 158 2.75 7.16 -12.43
CA LYS A 158 2.45 5.78 -11.99
C LYS A 158 1.46 5.06 -12.91
N ASP A 159 0.39 5.72 -13.37
CA ASP A 159 -0.60 5.06 -14.23
C ASP A 159 -0.04 4.71 -15.61
N ALA A 160 0.87 5.54 -16.13
CA ALA A 160 1.59 5.25 -17.36
C ALA A 160 2.55 4.07 -17.19
N ILE A 161 3.24 3.98 -16.05
CA ILE A 161 4.12 2.85 -15.72
C ILE A 161 3.32 1.56 -15.60
N PHE A 162 2.20 1.57 -14.87
CA PHE A 162 1.31 0.40 -14.76
C PHE A 162 0.75 -0.01 -16.12
N SER A 163 0.35 0.95 -16.97
CA SER A 163 -0.09 0.68 -18.34
C SER A 163 0.99 0.01 -19.19
N ALA A 164 2.25 0.43 -19.07
CA ALA A 164 3.38 -0.21 -19.75
C ALA A 164 3.62 -1.63 -19.24
N VAL A 165 3.55 -1.86 -17.92
CA VAL A 165 3.68 -3.20 -17.34
C VAL A 165 2.53 -4.11 -17.78
N GLU A 166 1.30 -3.61 -17.84
CA GLU A 166 0.15 -4.35 -18.35
C GLU A 166 0.31 -4.72 -19.82
N ALA A 167 0.84 -3.82 -20.66
CA ALA A 167 1.16 -4.12 -22.05
C ALA A 167 2.19 -5.27 -22.16
N ILE A 168 3.20 -5.28 -21.29
CA ILE A 168 4.16 -6.39 -21.17
C ILE A 168 3.44 -7.68 -20.75
N GLY A 169 2.60 -7.59 -19.72
CA GLY A 169 1.83 -8.71 -19.20
C GLY A 169 0.92 -9.35 -20.24
N LYS A 170 0.28 -8.54 -21.09
CA LYS A 170 -0.60 -8.98 -22.19
C LYS A 170 0.17 -9.81 -23.22
N TYR A 171 1.31 -9.34 -23.71
CA TYR A 171 2.02 -10.10 -24.76
C TYR A 171 2.80 -11.30 -24.22
N ALA A 172 3.34 -11.22 -23.01
CA ALA A 172 4.10 -12.31 -22.39
C ALA A 172 3.18 -13.33 -21.69
N ASN A 173 1.86 -13.19 -21.81
CA ASN A 173 0.87 -14.08 -21.19
C ASN A 173 1.12 -14.31 -19.69
N VAL A 174 1.46 -13.23 -18.99
CA VAL A 174 1.83 -13.21 -17.57
C VAL A 174 0.63 -13.49 -16.68
N VAL A 175 -0.56 -13.06 -17.11
CA VAL A 175 -1.82 -13.26 -16.39
C VAL A 175 -2.73 -14.15 -17.22
N ARG A 176 -3.02 -15.34 -16.71
CA ARG A 176 -3.85 -16.38 -17.32
C ARG A 176 -4.52 -17.24 -16.23
N PRO A 177 -5.52 -18.08 -16.56
CA PRO A 177 -6.30 -18.79 -15.55
C PRO A 177 -5.51 -19.68 -14.58
N ASP A 178 -4.40 -20.27 -15.05
CA ASP A 178 -3.52 -21.16 -14.26
C ASP A 178 -2.32 -20.45 -13.61
N TRP A 179 -2.04 -19.20 -13.99
CA TRP A 179 -0.88 -18.44 -13.52
C TRP A 179 -1.15 -16.94 -13.55
N ASN A 180 -0.97 -16.29 -12.41
CA ASN A 180 -1.00 -14.83 -12.31
C ASN A 180 0.36 -14.32 -11.84
N GLY A 181 1.24 -14.06 -12.81
CA GLY A 181 2.59 -13.56 -12.59
C GLY A 181 2.69 -12.04 -12.46
N PHE A 182 1.59 -11.29 -12.50
CA PHE A 182 1.63 -9.85 -12.24
C PHE A 182 1.64 -9.61 -10.74
N ASN A 183 2.64 -8.93 -10.21
CA ASN A 183 2.80 -8.74 -8.78
C ASN A 183 3.18 -7.31 -8.45
N VAL A 184 2.65 -6.81 -7.34
CA VAL A 184 3.12 -5.58 -6.72
C VAL A 184 3.71 -5.90 -5.36
N LEU A 185 4.92 -5.39 -5.13
CA LEU A 185 5.65 -5.56 -3.88
C LEU A 185 5.46 -4.31 -3.02
N LEU A 186 4.74 -4.48 -1.91
CA LEU A 186 4.51 -3.42 -0.93
C LEU A 186 5.70 -3.28 0.03
N LEU A 187 5.88 -2.07 0.55
CA LEU A 187 7.02 -1.71 1.42
C LEU A 187 6.66 -1.76 2.91
N LYS A 188 5.40 -1.47 3.25
CA LYS A 188 4.95 -1.33 4.64
C LYS A 188 3.87 -2.35 4.98
N ALA A 189 3.92 -2.89 6.20
CA ALA A 189 2.96 -3.90 6.67
C ALA A 189 1.50 -3.41 6.73
N ALA A 190 1.28 -2.10 6.86
CA ALA A 190 -0.06 -1.51 6.86
C ALA A 190 -0.63 -1.26 5.45
N GLN A 191 0.20 -1.26 4.40
CA GLN A 191 -0.21 -0.81 3.06
C GLN A 191 -1.30 -1.69 2.45
N ALA A 192 -1.17 -3.02 2.50
CA ALA A 192 -2.17 -3.91 1.89
C ALA A 192 -3.53 -3.74 2.57
N ALA A 193 -3.55 -3.75 3.90
CA ALA A 193 -4.78 -3.57 4.67
C ALA A 193 -5.38 -2.17 4.48
N ALA A 194 -4.56 -1.14 4.33
CA ALA A 194 -5.01 0.23 4.04
C ALA A 194 -5.69 0.30 2.67
N LEU A 195 -5.07 -0.28 1.64
CA LEU A 195 -5.64 -0.34 0.29
C LEU A 195 -6.92 -1.21 0.25
N ASP A 196 -6.93 -2.35 0.94
CA ASP A 196 -8.14 -3.20 1.07
C ASP A 196 -9.31 -2.44 1.75
N LEU A 197 -9.01 -1.54 2.70
CA LEU A 197 -10.01 -0.70 3.37
C LEU A 197 -10.38 0.58 2.60
N GLY A 198 -9.79 0.81 1.42
CA GLY A 198 -10.03 2.02 0.62
C GLY A 198 -9.41 3.30 1.20
N LEU A 199 -8.36 3.16 2.03
CA LEU A 199 -7.63 4.30 2.61
C LEU A 199 -6.68 4.92 1.58
N VAL A 200 -7.24 5.62 0.60
CA VAL A 200 -6.53 6.30 -0.48
C VAL A 200 -6.83 7.81 -0.42
N PRO A 201 -5.82 8.70 -0.54
CA PRO A 201 -6.09 10.13 -0.64
C PRO A 201 -6.86 10.47 -1.91
N GLU A 202 -7.91 11.30 -1.78
CA GLU A 202 -8.60 11.90 -2.93
C GLU A 202 -7.63 12.74 -3.80
N SER A 203 -6.64 13.39 -3.19
CA SER A 203 -5.62 14.16 -3.90
C SER A 203 -4.25 14.13 -3.21
N GLU A 204 -3.20 14.20 -4.02
CA GLU A 204 -1.79 14.17 -3.56
C GLU A 204 -1.41 15.39 -2.70
N ASN A 205 -2.16 16.49 -2.79
CA ASN A 205 -1.90 17.75 -2.08
C ASN A 205 -2.83 17.99 -0.89
N SER A 206 -3.59 16.97 -0.46
CA SER A 206 -4.57 17.08 0.62
C SER A 206 -3.97 17.61 1.94
N ILE A 207 -2.71 17.27 2.23
CA ILE A 207 -1.99 17.71 3.44
C ILE A 207 -1.72 19.22 3.45
N GLU A 208 -1.38 19.81 2.31
CA GLU A 208 -0.84 21.18 2.20
C GLU A 208 -1.89 22.25 2.52
N SER A 209 -3.17 21.89 2.54
CA SER A 209 -4.28 22.78 2.91
C SER A 209 -4.91 22.41 4.27
N ALA A 210 -4.48 21.31 4.89
CA ALA A 210 -5.10 20.78 6.09
C ALA A 210 -4.78 21.63 7.33
N LYS A 211 -5.81 21.96 8.12
CA LYS A 211 -5.69 22.65 9.42
C LYS A 211 -5.63 21.70 10.61
N PHE A 212 -6.03 20.45 10.42
CA PHE A 212 -5.93 19.39 11.40
C PHE A 212 -5.30 18.18 10.72
N VAL A 213 -4.21 17.67 11.27
CA VAL A 213 -3.50 16.51 10.71
C VAL A 213 -3.37 15.45 11.79
N TYR A 214 -3.89 14.26 11.50
CA TYR A 214 -3.85 13.12 12.40
C TYR A 214 -2.85 12.09 11.90
N LEU A 215 -1.70 11.98 12.55
CA LEU A 215 -0.64 11.04 12.22
C LEU A 215 -0.78 9.79 13.09
N MET A 216 -1.34 8.71 12.52
CA MET A 216 -1.42 7.40 13.19
C MET A 216 -0.16 6.58 12.87
N GLY A 217 0.86 6.67 13.73
CA GLY A 217 2.13 5.95 13.60
C GLY A 217 2.92 6.33 12.34
N ALA A 218 2.63 7.50 11.75
CA ALA A 218 3.09 7.88 10.43
C ALA A 218 4.36 8.75 10.49
N ASP A 219 5.51 8.11 10.70
CA ASP A 219 6.81 8.80 10.87
C ASP A 219 7.56 9.14 9.57
N ASP A 220 7.22 8.48 8.45
CA ASP A 220 7.85 8.74 7.15
C ASP A 220 7.08 9.79 6.32
N THR A 221 6.08 10.45 6.91
CA THR A 221 5.34 11.52 6.25
C THR A 221 6.27 12.70 5.99
N ASN A 222 6.21 13.31 4.82
CA ASN A 222 6.92 14.57 4.57
C ASN A 222 6.25 15.71 5.36
N LEU A 223 6.79 15.97 6.57
CA LEU A 223 6.28 16.99 7.49
C LEU A 223 6.46 18.42 6.95
N GLU A 224 7.32 18.65 5.95
CA GLU A 224 7.48 19.97 5.32
C GLU A 224 6.23 20.37 4.53
N LYS A 225 5.43 19.40 4.08
CA LYS A 225 4.14 19.64 3.42
C LYS A 225 3.03 20.01 4.41
N VAL A 226 3.22 19.77 5.72
CA VAL A 226 2.22 20.09 6.73
C VAL A 226 2.27 21.60 7.02
N PRO A 227 1.16 22.35 6.84
CA PRO A 227 1.14 23.79 7.11
C PRO A 227 1.62 24.09 8.53
N SER A 228 2.37 25.18 8.70
CA SER A 228 2.91 25.57 10.01
C SER A 228 1.82 25.86 11.04
N ASP A 229 0.64 26.30 10.60
CA ASP A 229 -0.51 26.59 11.44
C ASP A 229 -1.47 25.39 11.62
N ALA A 230 -1.15 24.23 11.05
CA ALA A 230 -1.94 23.02 11.26
C ALA A 230 -1.79 22.49 12.69
N PHE A 231 -2.91 22.07 13.29
CA PHE A 231 -2.92 21.34 14.55
C PHE A 231 -2.63 19.85 14.28
N VAL A 232 -1.48 19.38 14.72
CA VAL A 232 -0.99 18.03 14.45
C VAL A 232 -1.17 17.16 15.69
N VAL A 233 -1.90 16.06 15.54
CA VAL A 233 -2.00 15.01 16.56
C VAL A 233 -1.15 13.83 16.09
N TYR A 234 -0.21 13.38 16.92
CA TYR A 234 0.56 12.18 16.66
C TYR A 234 0.09 11.07 17.60
N GLN A 235 -0.54 10.04 17.05
CA GLN A 235 -0.86 8.79 17.75
C GLN A 235 0.18 7.74 17.38
N GLY A 236 1.08 7.39 18.29
CA GLY A 236 2.13 6.41 17.98
C GLY A 236 2.83 5.88 19.22
N HIS A 237 3.68 4.88 19.04
CA HIS A 237 4.35 4.17 20.13
C HIS A 237 5.80 4.61 20.35
N HIS A 238 6.42 5.27 19.37
CA HIS A 238 7.81 5.72 19.43
C HIS A 238 7.88 7.18 19.00
N GLY A 239 8.79 7.95 19.60
CA GLY A 239 9.05 9.33 19.21
C GLY A 239 10.15 9.41 18.17
N ASP A 240 9.77 9.65 16.91
CA ASP A 240 10.69 9.97 15.82
C ASP A 240 10.31 11.35 15.23
N ARG A 241 10.47 11.56 13.91
CA ARG A 241 10.23 12.84 13.23
C ARG A 241 8.82 13.39 13.47
N GLY A 242 7.79 12.53 13.43
CA GLY A 242 6.38 12.92 13.55
C GLY A 242 6.04 13.58 14.89
N VAL A 243 6.69 13.15 15.97
CA VAL A 243 6.46 13.66 17.32
C VAL A 243 6.91 15.11 17.49
N TYR A 244 8.00 15.53 16.87
CA TYR A 244 8.51 16.90 17.01
C TYR A 244 7.60 17.96 16.38
N ARG A 245 6.78 17.56 15.40
CA ARG A 245 5.77 18.45 14.78
C ARG A 245 4.44 18.43 15.53
N ALA A 246 4.20 17.46 16.41
CA ALA A 246 2.92 17.26 17.07
C ALA A 246 2.60 18.36 18.10
N ASN A 247 1.35 18.84 18.07
CA ASN A 247 0.78 19.67 19.12
C ASN A 247 0.26 18.81 20.28
N VAL A 248 -0.21 17.59 19.98
CA VAL A 248 -0.68 16.60 20.96
C VAL A 248 -0.14 15.23 20.59
N ILE A 249 0.32 14.48 21.60
CA ILE A 249 0.82 13.12 21.44
C ILE A 249 -0.13 12.17 22.17
N LEU A 250 -0.56 11.12 21.49
CA LEU A 250 -1.40 10.05 22.04
C LEU A 250 -0.60 8.74 22.02
N PRO A 251 -0.13 8.24 23.18
CA PRO A 251 0.71 7.04 23.22
C PRO A 251 -0.09 5.79 22.84
N ALA A 252 0.31 5.15 21.73
CA ALA A 252 -0.30 3.93 21.23
C ALA A 252 0.53 2.69 21.56
N ALA A 253 -0.10 1.52 21.53
CA ALA A 253 0.54 0.22 21.74
C ALA A 253 1.41 -0.20 20.53
N ALA A 254 2.56 -0.80 20.79
CA ALA A 254 3.40 -1.42 19.76
C ALA A 254 2.77 -2.71 19.19
N PHE A 255 3.29 -3.21 18.06
CA PHE A 255 2.74 -4.41 17.42
C PHE A 255 2.78 -5.67 18.30
N SER A 256 3.75 -5.77 19.22
CA SER A 256 3.89 -6.87 20.17
C SER A 256 2.99 -6.75 21.41
N GLU A 257 2.34 -5.60 21.60
CA GLU A 257 1.53 -5.29 22.79
C GLU A 257 0.02 -5.42 22.51
N LYS A 258 -0.37 -5.56 21.25
CA LYS A 258 -1.77 -5.53 20.81
C LYS A 258 -2.12 -6.69 19.90
N GLU A 259 -3.41 -7.01 19.90
CA GLU A 259 -4.03 -7.90 18.93
C GLU A 259 -4.47 -7.05 17.72
N GLY A 260 -3.73 -7.17 16.61
CA GLY A 260 -3.96 -6.45 15.37
C GLY A 260 -4.00 -7.40 14.18
N THR A 261 -4.86 -7.11 13.21
CA THR A 261 -4.93 -7.84 11.95
C THR A 261 -4.13 -7.08 10.89
N TYR A 262 -3.17 -7.77 10.27
CA TYR A 262 -2.29 -7.24 9.23
C TYR A 262 -2.49 -8.04 7.95
N VAL A 263 -2.33 -7.39 6.79
CA VAL A 263 -2.36 -8.07 5.50
C VAL A 263 -0.98 -7.92 4.86
N ASN A 264 -0.37 -9.03 4.47
CA ASN A 264 0.95 -9.01 3.85
C ASN A 264 0.87 -8.69 2.34
N THR A 265 2.02 -8.58 1.67
CA THR A 265 2.07 -8.23 0.25
C THR A 265 1.39 -9.25 -0.67
N GLU A 266 1.24 -10.53 -0.30
CA GLU A 266 0.54 -11.53 -1.13
C GLU A 266 -0.98 -11.62 -0.87
N GLY A 267 -1.48 -10.74 0.02
CA GLY A 267 -2.89 -10.68 0.39
C GLY A 267 -3.31 -11.71 1.45
N CYS A 268 -2.35 -12.27 2.19
CA CYS A 268 -2.61 -13.17 3.32
C CYS A 268 -2.79 -12.34 4.60
N SER A 269 -3.94 -12.55 5.26
CA SER A 269 -4.30 -11.87 6.50
C SER A 269 -3.71 -12.62 7.69
N GLN A 270 -3.02 -11.91 8.59
CA GLN A 270 -2.36 -12.48 9.76
C GLN A 270 -2.77 -11.68 10.99
N GLN A 271 -2.75 -12.33 12.14
CA GLN A 271 -3.13 -11.68 13.39
C GLN A 271 -1.98 -11.75 14.40
N THR A 272 -1.65 -10.61 15.00
CA THR A 272 -0.72 -10.57 16.12
C THR A 272 -1.40 -11.07 17.38
N VAL A 273 -0.61 -11.67 18.26
CA VAL A 273 -1.02 -12.03 19.62
C VAL A 273 -0.19 -11.17 20.58
N PRO A 274 -0.82 -10.47 21.53
CA PRO A 274 -0.09 -9.63 22.48
C PRO A 274 0.88 -10.50 23.30
N ALA A 275 2.17 -10.18 23.22
CA ALA A 275 3.24 -10.90 23.90
C ALA A 275 3.65 -10.23 25.22
N VAL A 276 3.48 -8.91 25.31
CA VAL A 276 3.87 -8.09 26.46
C VAL A 276 2.76 -7.07 26.78
N PRO A 277 2.64 -6.59 28.03
CA PRO A 277 1.71 -5.53 28.36
C PRO A 277 2.13 -4.20 27.71
N THR A 278 1.16 -3.32 27.47
CA THR A 278 1.42 -1.95 27.01
C THR A 278 2.30 -1.18 28.00
N VAL A 279 3.21 -0.35 27.48
CA VAL A 279 4.10 0.46 28.31
C VAL A 279 3.38 1.70 28.85
N GLY A 280 3.45 1.89 30.17
CA GLY A 280 2.90 3.07 30.84
C GLY A 280 1.39 3.23 30.58
N ASP A 281 0.99 4.43 30.13
CA ASP A 281 -0.41 4.74 29.80
C ASP A 281 -0.76 4.59 28.31
N ALA A 282 0.04 3.85 27.55
CA ALA A 282 -0.29 3.52 26.17
C ALA A 282 -1.61 2.71 26.09
N ARG A 283 -2.32 2.84 24.97
CA ARG A 283 -3.58 2.14 24.68
C ARG A 283 -3.56 1.61 23.25
N ASP A 284 -4.38 0.60 22.96
CA ASP A 284 -4.57 0.12 21.58
C ASP A 284 -5.03 1.26 20.67
N ASP A 285 -4.53 1.29 19.44
CA ASP A 285 -4.82 2.36 18.48
C ASP A 285 -6.32 2.61 18.29
N TRP A 286 -7.09 1.54 18.12
CA TRP A 286 -8.52 1.66 17.89
C TRP A 286 -9.26 2.22 19.12
N LYS A 287 -8.79 1.94 20.33
CA LYS A 287 -9.38 2.47 21.57
C LYS A 287 -9.17 3.98 21.66
N ILE A 288 -7.99 4.46 21.26
CA ILE A 288 -7.67 5.89 21.22
C ILE A 288 -8.60 6.61 20.23
N ILE A 289 -8.72 6.10 19.00
CA ILE A 289 -9.60 6.67 17.96
C ILE A 289 -11.06 6.64 18.42
N ARG A 290 -11.51 5.52 18.99
CA ARG A 290 -12.88 5.37 19.49
C ARG A 290 -13.17 6.36 20.63
N ALA A 291 -12.25 6.53 21.59
CA ALA A 291 -12.41 7.50 22.67
C ALA A 291 -12.41 8.95 22.14
N LEU A 292 -11.50 9.27 21.22
CA LEU A 292 -11.44 10.58 20.57
C LEU A 292 -12.74 10.91 19.83
N SER A 293 -13.33 9.93 19.14
CA SER A 293 -14.60 10.11 18.43
C SER A 293 -15.74 10.52 19.35
N GLU A 294 -15.80 9.95 20.56
CA GLU A 294 -16.82 10.27 21.56
C GLU A 294 -16.60 11.65 22.18
N VAL A 295 -15.34 12.01 22.48
CA VAL A 295 -14.97 13.35 22.95
C VAL A 295 -15.27 14.42 21.90
N ALA A 296 -15.09 14.10 20.62
CA ALA A 296 -15.38 14.98 19.49
C ALA A 296 -16.89 15.10 19.18
N GLY A 297 -17.76 14.36 19.88
CA GLY A 297 -19.21 14.38 19.64
C GLY A 297 -19.68 13.52 18.45
N VAL A 298 -18.79 12.72 17.84
CA VAL A 298 -19.07 11.82 16.72
C VAL A 298 -18.79 10.38 17.14
N ARG A 299 -19.51 9.91 18.16
CA ARG A 299 -19.28 8.60 18.77
C ARG A 299 -19.43 7.48 17.74
N LEU A 300 -18.34 6.75 17.48
CA LEU A 300 -18.34 5.58 16.60
C LEU A 300 -19.14 4.41 17.20
N PRO A 301 -19.87 3.61 16.39
CA PRO A 301 -20.86 2.64 16.87
C PRO A 301 -20.26 1.30 17.35
N TYR A 302 -18.99 1.28 17.77
CA TYR A 302 -18.30 0.06 18.17
C TYR A 302 -17.48 0.26 19.45
N ASP A 303 -17.71 -0.63 20.43
CA ASP A 303 -17.09 -0.56 21.76
C ASP A 303 -16.18 -1.77 22.05
N THR A 304 -16.12 -2.74 21.13
CA THR A 304 -15.33 -3.97 21.30
C THR A 304 -14.55 -4.30 20.02
N LEU A 305 -13.46 -5.06 20.18
CA LEU A 305 -12.68 -5.56 19.04
C LEU A 305 -13.53 -6.43 18.10
N GLY A 306 -14.46 -7.23 18.64
CA GLY A 306 -15.40 -8.03 17.85
C GLY A 306 -16.36 -7.19 17.01
N ALA A 307 -16.81 -6.04 17.53
CA ALA A 307 -17.63 -5.09 16.78
C ALA A 307 -16.83 -4.41 15.66
N ILE A 308 -15.57 -4.04 15.92
CA ILE A 308 -14.67 -3.49 14.88
C ILE A 308 -14.41 -4.50 13.78
N ARG A 309 -14.12 -5.75 14.14
CA ARG A 309 -14.00 -6.84 13.14
C ARG A 309 -15.29 -7.00 12.35
N SER A 310 -16.46 -6.92 12.99
CA SER A 310 -17.72 -6.94 12.26
C SER A 310 -17.85 -5.77 11.28
N ARG A 311 -17.38 -4.56 11.63
CA ARG A 311 -17.32 -3.42 10.69
C ARG A 311 -16.32 -3.68 9.56
N ILE A 312 -15.13 -4.18 9.85
CA ILE A 312 -14.14 -4.55 8.82
C ILE A 312 -14.76 -5.55 7.84
N ARG A 313 -15.53 -6.54 8.32
CA ARG A 313 -16.20 -7.53 7.47
C ARG A 313 -17.12 -6.89 6.43
N THR A 314 -17.78 -5.80 6.79
CA THR A 314 -18.68 -5.08 5.86
C THR A 314 -17.93 -4.28 4.78
N VAL A 315 -16.69 -3.89 5.05
CA VAL A 315 -15.87 -3.08 4.13
C VAL A 315 -14.95 -3.98 3.29
N ALA A 316 -14.15 -4.81 3.96
CA ALA A 316 -13.13 -5.65 3.37
C ALA A 316 -13.13 -7.04 4.06
N PRO A 317 -14.00 -7.97 3.64
CA PRO A 317 -14.16 -9.27 4.32
C PRO A 317 -12.88 -10.13 4.30
N ASN A 318 -12.04 -9.98 3.28
CA ASN A 318 -10.78 -10.70 3.11
C ASN A 318 -9.80 -10.49 4.27
N ILE A 319 -9.86 -9.34 4.96
CA ILE A 319 -8.96 -9.02 6.08
C ILE A 319 -9.19 -9.98 7.26
N LEU A 320 -10.39 -10.57 7.39
CA LEU A 320 -10.75 -11.39 8.56
C LEU A 320 -10.60 -12.89 8.35
N GLN A 321 -10.23 -13.33 7.15
CA GLN A 321 -9.86 -14.72 6.87
C GLN A 321 -8.39 -14.91 7.26
N VAL A 322 -8.17 -15.03 8.57
CA VAL A 322 -6.83 -15.13 9.16
C VAL A 322 -6.16 -16.44 8.73
N ASP A 323 -4.87 -16.33 8.40
CA ASP A 323 -4.00 -17.39 7.88
C ASP A 323 -4.44 -17.97 6.52
N GLU A 324 -5.40 -17.31 5.88
CA GLU A 324 -5.86 -17.64 4.53
C GLU A 324 -5.50 -16.49 3.57
N ARG A 325 -5.17 -16.88 2.35
CA ARG A 325 -4.96 -15.94 1.25
C ARG A 325 -6.19 -15.95 0.36
N GLU A 326 -6.82 -14.80 0.24
CA GLU A 326 -7.84 -14.55 -0.77
C GLU A 326 -7.20 -14.01 -2.06
N PRO A 327 -7.21 -14.77 -3.17
CA PRO A 327 -6.74 -14.26 -4.45
C PRO A 327 -7.61 -13.09 -4.92
N ALA A 328 -7.04 -12.20 -5.74
CA ALA A 328 -7.84 -11.17 -6.38
C ALA A 328 -8.82 -11.79 -7.38
N THR A 329 -10.11 -11.49 -7.23
CA THR A 329 -11.19 -12.00 -8.10
C THR A 329 -11.07 -11.52 -9.53
N PHE A 330 -10.62 -10.28 -9.72
CA PHE A 330 -10.56 -9.62 -11.02
C PHE A 330 -9.12 -9.37 -11.46
N PRO A 331 -8.78 -9.65 -12.74
CA PRO A 331 -7.50 -9.29 -13.29
C PRO A 331 -7.39 -7.78 -13.50
N LEU A 332 -6.16 -7.28 -13.55
CA LEU A 332 -5.88 -5.87 -13.77
C LEU A 332 -6.33 -5.37 -15.16
N SER A 333 -6.62 -6.28 -16.10
CA SER A 333 -7.07 -5.93 -17.47
C SER A 333 -8.40 -5.16 -17.54
N ILE A 334 -9.13 -5.05 -16.43
CA ILE A 334 -10.36 -4.26 -16.33
C ILE A 334 -10.04 -2.76 -16.11
N LYS A 335 -8.81 -2.43 -15.70
CA LYS A 335 -8.37 -1.06 -15.47
C LYS A 335 -8.48 -0.23 -16.77
N PRO A 336 -9.02 1.00 -16.71
CA PRO A 336 -9.09 1.88 -17.88
C PRO A 336 -7.70 2.23 -18.40
N GLU A 337 -7.57 2.42 -19.71
CA GLU A 337 -6.31 2.82 -20.33
C GLU A 337 -5.88 4.20 -19.84
N SER A 338 -4.62 4.33 -19.43
CA SER A 338 -4.07 5.61 -19.03
C SER A 338 -3.77 6.49 -20.25
N THR A 339 -4.12 7.77 -20.15
CA THR A 339 -3.73 8.81 -21.12
C THR A 339 -2.43 9.51 -20.73
N GLN A 340 -1.85 9.13 -19.59
CA GLN A 340 -0.69 9.78 -19.04
C GLN A 340 0.58 9.41 -19.81
N LYS A 341 1.44 10.40 -20.04
CA LYS A 341 2.76 10.17 -20.63
C LYS A 341 3.75 9.78 -19.55
N VAL A 342 4.59 8.81 -19.89
CA VAL A 342 5.70 8.38 -19.06
C VAL A 342 6.71 9.51 -18.89
N ASP A 343 7.12 9.77 -17.65
CA ASP A 343 8.19 10.72 -17.34
C ASP A 343 9.55 10.05 -17.56
N THR A 344 10.49 10.82 -18.10
CA THR A 344 11.87 10.36 -18.32
C THR A 344 12.70 10.21 -17.06
N THR A 345 12.20 10.69 -15.92
CA THR A 345 12.87 10.63 -14.62
C THR A 345 13.13 9.16 -14.24
N PRO A 346 14.40 8.76 -13.96
CA PRO A 346 14.75 7.39 -13.59
C PRO A 346 14.01 6.91 -12.34
N PHE A 347 13.94 5.58 -12.14
CA PHE A 347 13.41 5.02 -10.90
C PHE A 347 14.37 5.35 -9.74
N GLY A 348 13.80 5.81 -8.62
CA GLY A 348 14.54 6.07 -7.39
C GLY A 348 14.64 4.82 -6.51
N THR A 349 15.49 4.89 -5.48
CA THR A 349 15.56 3.86 -4.44
C THR A 349 14.46 4.13 -3.41
N ALA A 350 13.52 3.20 -3.24
CA ALA A 350 12.40 3.38 -2.30
C ALA A 350 12.82 3.27 -0.83
N VAL A 351 13.86 2.47 -0.54
CA VAL A 351 14.39 2.27 0.81
C VAL A 351 15.90 2.46 0.80
N GLU A 352 16.37 3.58 1.35
CA GLU A 352 17.81 3.89 1.39
C GLU A 352 18.56 3.03 2.42
N ASN A 353 17.92 2.77 3.57
CA ASN A 353 18.54 2.05 4.68
C ASN A 353 17.63 0.93 5.18
N PHE A 354 17.97 -0.30 4.81
CA PHE A 354 17.29 -1.52 5.25
C PHE A 354 17.13 -1.62 6.77
N TYR A 355 18.07 -1.08 7.54
CA TYR A 355 18.07 -1.20 9.00
C TYR A 355 17.25 -0.09 9.69
N MET A 356 16.75 0.90 8.97
CA MET A 356 16.10 2.09 9.53
C MET A 356 14.83 2.47 8.74
N THR A 357 13.92 1.51 8.59
CA THR A 357 12.74 1.65 7.73
C THR A 357 11.50 2.20 8.44
N ASP A 358 11.42 2.05 9.77
CA ASP A 358 10.29 2.47 10.58
C ASP A 358 10.74 3.03 11.94
N SER A 359 9.81 3.51 12.76
CA SER A 359 10.14 4.11 14.06
C SER A 359 10.71 3.13 15.08
N ILE A 360 10.38 1.84 15.00
CA ILE A 360 10.94 0.80 15.89
C ILE A 360 12.41 0.55 15.53
N THR A 361 12.69 0.34 14.25
CA THR A 361 14.03 0.09 13.73
C THR A 361 14.93 1.31 13.88
N ARG A 362 14.41 2.53 13.69
CA ARG A 362 15.16 3.78 13.93
C ARG A 362 15.47 4.03 15.41
N ALA A 363 14.56 3.68 16.32
CA ALA A 363 14.82 3.77 17.75
C ALA A 363 15.72 2.63 18.28
N SER A 364 15.94 1.57 17.49
CA SER A 364 16.74 0.41 17.89
C SER A 364 18.23 0.72 17.90
N LYS A 365 18.84 0.60 19.09
CA LYS A 365 20.30 0.71 19.28
C LYS A 365 21.07 -0.30 18.43
N ILE A 366 20.53 -1.51 18.25
CA ILE A 366 21.18 -2.58 17.49
C ILE A 366 21.17 -2.22 16.00
N MET A 367 20.04 -1.77 15.47
CA MET A 367 19.94 -1.39 14.06
C MET A 367 20.80 -0.17 13.73
N ALA A 368 20.90 0.80 14.66
CA ALA A 368 21.82 1.92 14.54
C ALA A 368 23.28 1.47 14.39
N GLN A 369 23.71 0.49 15.20
CA GLN A 369 25.04 -0.11 15.08
C GLN A 369 25.22 -0.83 13.73
N CYS A 370 24.25 -1.65 13.30
CA CYS A 370 24.29 -2.33 12.01
C CYS A 370 24.43 -1.36 10.83
N SER A 371 23.64 -0.28 10.83
CA SER A 371 23.71 0.76 9.80
C SER A 371 25.09 1.43 9.77
N SER A 372 25.68 1.72 10.94
CA SER A 372 27.01 2.35 11.02
C SER A 372 28.14 1.47 10.48
N LEU A 373 28.00 0.14 10.56
CA LEU A 373 28.99 -0.81 10.05
C LEU A 373 28.98 -0.88 8.52
N LEU A 374 27.82 -0.66 7.90
CA LEU A 374 27.69 -0.65 6.44
C LEU A 374 28.19 0.64 5.80
N LEU A 375 27.95 1.80 6.43
CA LEU A 375 28.43 3.11 5.96
C LEU A 375 29.94 3.31 6.12
N LYS A 376 30.63 2.43 6.88
CA LYS A 376 32.09 2.43 7.04
C LYS A 376 32.84 1.66 5.95
N LYS A 377 32.13 1.07 4.99
CA LYS A 377 32.68 0.51 3.76
C LYS A 377 32.41 1.49 2.62
#